data_AF-A0AAD9FSJ4-F1
#
_entry.id   AF-A0AAD9FSJ4-F1
#
_cell.length_a   1.000
_cell.length_b   1.000
_cell.length_c   1.000
_cell.angle_alpha   90.00
_cell.angle_beta   90.00
_cell.angle_gamma   90.00
#
_symmetry.space_group_name_H-M   'P 1'
#
loop_
_entity.id
_entity.type
_entity.pdbx_description
1 polymer ?
#
loop_
_entity_poly.entity_id
_entity_poly.type
_entity_poly.pdbx_seq_one_letter_code
_entity_poly.pdbx_strand_id
1 'polypeptide(L)'
;MSANATAAATASYGDLSKMNFTGGFPTSSDLAPSIVFLIIYVTLLPLLLWRVISIRHRGLILIRPCIFVACRLGMLGLRAYMSKDSYGEGELIAELVLVSIGYLFLMEPVIEMWRRHVATAVSVHEAPRWVTRLSWVLKYALLAAIGTAVAGASMISSALNDSSTMSTVISLRKASAILSFSVAAITLLAILSTHVRFKLDARRTAYLVPLSCCLIVIAVYRLVQIYSTDPSATIRKPACFWVLQMVFELIVFVGILSISIPAWFPKNRTDDDETEKDVEMGSEVRNTEYPESYAK
;
A
#
# COMPACT_ATOMS: atom_id res chain seq x y z
N MET A 1 44.86 11.82 -12.50
CA MET A 1 43.41 11.68 -12.77
C MET A 1 42.63 10.86 -11.74
N SER A 2 43.24 10.00 -10.93
CA SER A 2 42.54 9.19 -9.91
C SER A 2 42.02 9.99 -8.68
N ALA A 3 42.66 11.08 -8.27
CA ALA A 3 42.31 11.81 -7.05
C ALA A 3 41.05 12.71 -7.14
N ASN A 4 40.72 13.22 -8.34
CA ASN A 4 39.52 14.04 -8.54
C ASN A 4 38.23 13.20 -8.60
N ALA A 5 38.32 11.94 -9.01
CA ALA A 5 37.18 11.02 -9.01
C ALA A 5 36.77 10.62 -7.59
N THR A 6 37.74 10.44 -6.69
CA THR A 6 37.48 10.13 -5.28
C THR A 6 36.80 11.29 -4.57
N ALA A 7 37.25 12.54 -4.79
CA ALA A 7 36.65 13.72 -4.16
C ALA A 7 35.19 13.98 -4.59
N ALA A 8 34.86 13.74 -5.87
CA ALA A 8 33.49 13.86 -6.36
C ALA A 8 32.55 12.78 -5.78
N ALA A 9 33.04 11.56 -5.59
CA ALA A 9 32.28 10.47 -4.99
C ALA A 9 31.94 10.75 -3.51
N THR A 10 32.87 11.33 -2.74
CA THR A 10 32.63 11.65 -1.32
C THR A 10 31.61 12.78 -1.13
N ALA A 11 31.59 13.78 -2.02
CA ALA A 11 30.61 14.86 -1.97
C ALA A 11 29.18 14.34 -2.25
N SER A 12 29.02 13.48 -3.25
CA SER A 12 27.74 12.84 -3.58
C SER A 12 27.20 12.01 -2.40
N TYR A 13 28.07 11.26 -1.71
CA TYR A 13 27.67 10.45 -0.55
C TYR A 13 27.18 11.30 0.64
N GLY A 14 27.80 12.47 0.87
CA GLY A 14 27.38 13.42 1.90
C GLY A 14 25.96 13.93 1.66
N ASP A 15 25.59 14.24 0.42
CA ASP A 15 24.25 14.72 0.07
C ASP A 15 23.22 13.58 0.03
N LEU A 16 23.60 12.38 -0.40
CA LEU A 16 22.78 11.16 -0.26
C LEU A 16 22.49 10.85 1.21
N SER A 17 23.41 11.13 2.13
CA SER A 17 23.21 10.88 3.57
C SER A 17 22.15 11.78 4.21
N LYS A 18 21.96 12.98 3.65
CA LYS A 18 20.84 13.86 3.97
C LYS A 18 19.51 13.29 3.47
N MET A 19 19.55 12.39 2.47
CA MET A 19 18.39 11.70 1.90
C MET A 19 18.12 10.31 2.49
N ASN A 20 18.74 9.94 3.61
CA ASN A 20 18.47 8.66 4.25
C ASN A 20 17.10 8.68 4.98
N PHE A 21 16.06 8.46 4.18
CA PHE A 21 14.65 8.44 4.57
C PHE A 21 14.11 7.02 4.81
N THR A 22 14.96 5.98 4.82
CA THR A 22 14.54 4.55 4.88
C THR A 22 15.14 3.76 6.03
N GLY A 23 15.70 4.45 7.03
CA GLY A 23 16.07 3.85 8.30
C GLY A 23 17.50 3.34 8.33
N GLY A 24 18.36 3.96 7.53
CA GLY A 24 19.73 3.52 7.32
C GLY A 24 20.00 3.27 5.85
N PHE A 25 21.25 3.54 5.45
CA PHE A 25 21.79 2.89 4.25
C PHE A 25 21.89 1.38 4.51
N PRO A 26 21.70 0.55 3.48
CA PRO A 26 22.04 -0.86 3.55
C PRO A 26 23.46 -1.04 4.08
N THR A 27 23.59 -1.80 5.15
CA THR A 27 24.87 -2.21 5.72
C THR A 27 25.00 -3.73 5.65
N SER A 28 26.20 -4.25 5.88
CA SER A 28 26.41 -5.70 6.02
C SER A 28 25.54 -6.33 7.12
N SER A 29 25.12 -5.53 8.12
CA SER A 29 24.22 -5.98 9.17
C SER A 29 22.78 -6.25 8.70
N ASP A 30 22.38 -5.70 7.55
CA ASP A 30 21.06 -5.89 6.95
C ASP A 30 20.93 -7.18 6.15
N LEU A 31 22.03 -7.90 5.88
CA LEU A 31 22.03 -9.13 5.10
C LEU A 31 21.15 -10.21 5.75
N ALA A 32 21.40 -10.51 7.03
CA ALA A 32 20.68 -11.56 7.76
C ALA A 32 19.16 -11.30 7.83
N PRO A 33 18.68 -10.13 8.29
CA PRO A 33 17.24 -9.87 8.29
C PRO A 33 16.65 -9.84 6.88
N SER A 34 17.37 -9.34 5.86
CA SER A 34 16.88 -9.35 4.48
C SER A 34 16.61 -10.76 3.97
N ILE A 35 17.53 -11.70 4.20
CA ILE A 35 17.36 -13.11 3.82
C ILE A 35 16.19 -13.74 4.58
N VAL A 36 16.07 -13.49 5.89
CA VAL A 36 14.99 -14.05 6.72
C VAL A 36 13.62 -13.60 6.20
N PHE A 37 13.43 -12.29 6.01
CA PHE A 37 12.17 -11.76 5.48
C PHE A 37 11.90 -12.22 4.04
N LEU A 38 12.95 -12.34 3.21
CA LEU A 38 12.83 -12.83 1.84
C LEU A 38 12.28 -14.27 1.82
N ILE A 39 12.83 -15.17 2.65
CA ILE A 39 12.35 -16.55 2.78
C ILE A 39 10.88 -16.57 3.22
N ILE A 40 10.51 -15.74 4.20
CA ILE A 40 9.12 -15.64 4.68
C ILE A 40 8.18 -15.24 3.53
N TYR A 41 8.50 -14.18 2.79
CA TYR A 41 7.66 -13.71 1.68
C TYR A 41 7.58 -14.71 0.53
N VAL A 42 8.69 -15.37 0.18
CA VAL A 42 8.71 -16.45 -0.82
C VAL A 42 7.85 -17.61 -0.38
N THR A 43 7.87 -17.99 0.90
CA THR A 43 7.04 -19.07 1.44
C THR A 43 5.55 -18.73 1.44
N LEU A 44 5.20 -17.44 1.61
CA LEU A 44 3.81 -16.97 1.52
C LEU A 44 3.30 -16.83 0.08
N LEU A 45 4.20 -16.78 -0.91
CA LEU A 45 3.84 -16.56 -2.32
C LEU A 45 2.94 -17.67 -2.90
N PRO A 46 3.21 -18.98 -2.70
CA PRO A 46 2.30 -20.04 -3.14
C PRO A 46 0.88 -19.90 -2.58
N LEU A 47 0.75 -19.51 -1.31
CA LEU A 47 -0.56 -19.29 -0.67
C LEU A 47 -1.31 -18.12 -1.31
N LEU A 48 -0.60 -17.01 -1.59
CA LEU A 48 -1.17 -15.87 -2.30
C LEU A 48 -1.61 -16.26 -3.72
N LEU A 49 -0.75 -16.96 -4.48
CA LEU A 49 -1.04 -17.38 -5.85
C LEU A 49 -2.23 -18.34 -5.91
N TRP A 50 -2.29 -19.32 -5.00
CA TRP A 50 -3.45 -20.20 -4.86
C TRP A 50 -4.73 -19.37 -4.71
N ARG A 51 -4.73 -18.39 -3.80
CA ARG A 51 -5.90 -17.56 -3.51
C ARG A 51 -6.31 -16.69 -4.68
N VAL A 52 -5.36 -16.16 -5.44
CA VAL A 52 -5.63 -15.36 -6.65
C VAL A 52 -6.23 -16.23 -7.77
N ILE A 53 -5.71 -17.46 -7.94
CA ILE A 53 -6.15 -18.36 -9.01
C ILE A 53 -7.52 -18.98 -8.69
N SER A 54 -7.76 -19.35 -7.43
CA SER A 54 -8.98 -20.02 -7.00
C SER A 54 -10.21 -19.14 -7.18
N ILE A 55 -11.15 -19.60 -8.02
CA ILE A 55 -12.39 -18.89 -8.40
C ILE A 55 -13.20 -18.48 -7.16
N ARG A 56 -13.19 -19.30 -6.11
CA ARG A 56 -13.90 -19.03 -4.85
C ARG A 56 -13.38 -17.79 -4.10
N HIS A 57 -12.17 -17.32 -4.43
CA HIS A 57 -11.48 -16.24 -3.74
C HIS A 57 -11.08 -15.08 -4.65
N ARG A 58 -11.45 -15.11 -5.95
CA ARG A 58 -11.15 -14.06 -6.92
C ARG A 58 -11.87 -12.76 -6.56
N GLY A 59 -11.21 -11.96 -5.73
CA GLY A 59 -11.53 -10.55 -5.54
C GLY A 59 -10.40 -9.70 -6.09
N LEU A 60 -10.72 -8.64 -6.82
CA LEU A 60 -9.75 -7.60 -7.23
C LEU A 60 -8.94 -7.05 -6.04
N ILE A 61 -9.46 -7.22 -4.82
CA ILE A 61 -8.79 -6.92 -3.55
C ILE A 61 -7.42 -7.58 -3.42
N LEU A 62 -7.24 -8.81 -3.94
CA LEU A 62 -5.97 -9.54 -3.80
C LEU A 62 -4.88 -9.09 -4.78
N ILE A 63 -5.22 -8.30 -5.81
CA ILE A 63 -4.22 -7.77 -6.76
C ILE A 63 -3.23 -6.86 -6.05
N ARG A 64 -3.69 -6.03 -5.11
CA ARG A 64 -2.81 -5.10 -4.37
C ARG A 64 -1.80 -5.83 -3.47
N PRO A 65 -2.18 -6.85 -2.68
CA PRO A 65 -1.24 -7.75 -2.02
C PRO A 65 -0.21 -8.41 -2.97
N CYS A 66 -0.56 -8.74 -4.21
CA CYS A 66 0.42 -9.22 -5.20
C CYS A 66 1.46 -8.16 -5.56
N ILE A 67 1.03 -6.93 -5.80
CA ILE A 67 1.95 -5.83 -6.09
C ILE A 67 2.83 -5.56 -4.85
N PHE A 68 2.23 -5.55 -3.66
CA PHE A 68 2.96 -5.41 -2.40
C PHE A 68 4.08 -6.45 -2.26
N VAL A 69 3.77 -7.74 -2.42
CA VAL A 69 4.78 -8.79 -2.25
C VAL A 69 5.86 -8.69 -3.31
N ALA A 70 5.51 -8.36 -4.56
CA ALA A 70 6.51 -8.13 -5.61
C ALA A 70 7.45 -6.98 -5.25
N CYS A 71 6.92 -5.86 -4.74
CA CYS A 71 7.73 -4.74 -4.26
C CYS A 71 8.64 -5.16 -3.09
N ARG A 72 8.15 -5.99 -2.16
CA ARG A 72 8.96 -6.47 -1.02
C ARG A 72 10.07 -7.42 -1.45
N LEU A 73 9.79 -8.34 -2.36
CA LEU A 73 10.81 -9.25 -2.90
C LEU A 73 11.91 -8.46 -3.61
N GLY A 74 11.54 -7.48 -4.44
CA GLY A 74 12.50 -6.60 -5.12
C GLY A 74 13.34 -5.79 -4.14
N MET A 75 12.71 -5.17 -3.14
CA MET A 75 13.38 -4.38 -2.12
C MET A 75 14.36 -5.22 -1.29
N LEU A 76 13.92 -6.38 -0.78
CA LEU A 76 14.75 -7.27 0.02
C LEU A 76 15.90 -7.87 -0.79
N GLY A 77 15.67 -8.18 -2.06
CA GLY A 77 16.70 -8.61 -3.00
C GLY A 77 17.76 -7.54 -3.21
N LEU A 78 17.34 -6.29 -3.49
CA LEU A 78 18.25 -5.15 -3.62
C LEU A 78 19.03 -4.91 -2.32
N ARG A 79 18.36 -4.92 -1.16
CA ARG A 79 19.03 -4.70 0.13
C ARG A 79 20.03 -5.81 0.48
N ALA A 80 19.73 -7.05 0.13
CA ALA A 80 20.67 -8.16 0.28
C ALA A 80 21.88 -8.02 -0.67
N TYR A 81 21.66 -7.62 -1.92
CA TYR A 81 22.72 -7.35 -2.89
C TYR A 81 23.65 -6.20 -2.43
N MET A 82 23.06 -5.06 -2.07
CA MET A 82 23.77 -3.88 -1.59
C MET A 82 24.55 -4.11 -0.28
N SER A 83 24.22 -5.16 0.47
CA SER A 83 24.95 -5.51 1.71
C SER A 83 26.32 -6.17 1.46
N LYS A 84 26.59 -6.63 0.22
CA LYS A 84 27.84 -7.32 -0.14
C LYS A 84 28.68 -6.56 -1.16
N ASP A 85 28.04 -5.88 -2.10
CA ASP A 85 28.71 -5.27 -3.24
C ASP A 85 28.68 -3.73 -3.17
N SER A 86 29.62 -3.08 -3.86
CA SER A 86 29.53 -1.64 -4.11
C SER A 86 28.36 -1.37 -5.04
N TYR A 87 27.41 -0.56 -4.60
CA TYR A 87 26.20 -0.25 -5.35
C TYR A 87 26.21 1.18 -5.86
N GLY A 88 25.52 1.40 -6.98
CA GLY A 88 25.31 2.72 -7.54
C GLY A 88 24.15 3.47 -6.87
N GLU A 89 24.00 4.72 -7.29
CA GLU A 89 22.89 5.58 -6.88
C GLU A 89 21.53 5.01 -7.34
N GLY A 90 21.48 4.39 -8.52
CA GLY A 90 20.26 3.83 -9.10
C GLY A 90 19.64 2.73 -8.24
N GLU A 91 20.47 1.85 -7.67
CA GLU A 91 20.05 0.77 -6.77
C GLU A 91 19.45 1.32 -5.48
N LEU A 92 20.06 2.38 -4.94
CA LEU A 92 19.56 3.06 -3.75
C LEU A 92 18.23 3.77 -4.02
N ILE A 93 18.10 4.46 -5.16
CA ILE A 93 16.84 5.08 -5.59
C ILE A 93 15.76 4.01 -5.73
N ALA A 94 16.07 2.90 -6.40
CA ALA A 94 15.14 1.80 -6.61
C ALA A 94 14.66 1.20 -5.28
N GLU A 95 15.57 0.91 -4.35
CA GLU A 95 15.22 0.46 -3.00
C GLU A 95 14.28 1.46 -2.30
N LEU A 96 14.64 2.74 -2.33
CA LEU A 96 13.91 3.83 -1.71
C LEU A 96 12.48 3.95 -2.24
N VAL A 97 12.27 3.74 -3.55
CA VAL A 97 10.95 3.67 -4.18
C VAL A 97 10.15 2.49 -3.64
N LEU A 98 10.74 1.30 -3.68
CA LEU A 98 10.06 0.06 -3.32
C LEU A 98 9.67 0.02 -1.83
N VAL A 99 10.56 0.49 -0.95
CA VAL A 99 10.26 0.68 0.49
C VAL A 99 9.11 1.67 0.66
N SER A 100 9.14 2.77 -0.09
CA SER A 100 8.20 3.87 0.11
C SER A 100 6.77 3.54 -0.29
N ILE A 101 6.59 2.77 -1.36
CA ILE A 101 5.27 2.51 -1.94
C ILE A 101 4.64 1.23 -1.35
N GLY A 102 5.44 0.26 -0.92
CA GLY A 102 4.94 -1.08 -0.59
C GLY A 102 3.72 -1.09 0.34
N TYR A 103 3.81 -0.57 1.57
CA TYR A 103 2.67 -0.63 2.52
C TYR A 103 1.42 0.12 2.06
N LEU A 104 1.53 1.08 1.12
CA LEU A 104 0.36 1.77 0.58
C LEU A 104 -0.59 0.76 -0.09
N PHE A 105 -0.05 -0.27 -0.75
CA PHE A 105 -0.85 -1.34 -1.34
C PHE A 105 -1.59 -2.22 -0.30
N LEU A 106 -1.19 -2.21 0.97
CA LEU A 106 -1.88 -2.92 2.04
C LEU A 106 -3.06 -2.13 2.62
N MET A 107 -3.08 -0.80 2.47
CA MET A 107 -4.18 0.03 2.98
C MET A 107 -5.48 -0.21 2.23
N GLU A 108 -5.43 -0.36 0.90
CA GLU A 108 -6.63 -0.52 0.07
C GLU A 108 -7.46 -1.77 0.44
N PRO A 109 -6.89 -2.97 0.63
CA PRO A 109 -7.63 -4.12 1.14
C PRO A 109 -8.32 -3.86 2.48
N VAL A 110 -7.68 -3.16 3.41
CA VAL A 110 -8.27 -2.84 4.72
C VAL A 110 -9.46 -1.89 4.57
N ILE A 111 -9.34 -0.85 3.74
CA ILE A 111 -10.43 0.08 3.41
C ILE A 111 -11.61 -0.67 2.78
N GLU A 112 -11.34 -1.59 1.86
CA GLU A 112 -12.38 -2.36 1.17
C GLU A 112 -13.05 -3.38 2.10
N MET A 113 -12.30 -4.06 2.98
CA MET A 113 -12.87 -4.94 4.00
C MET A 113 -13.76 -4.15 4.97
N TRP A 114 -13.34 -2.96 5.41
CA TRP A 114 -14.19 -2.07 6.22
C TRP A 114 -15.48 -1.68 5.48
N ARG A 115 -15.39 -1.24 4.22
CA ARG A 115 -16.57 -0.87 3.41
C ARG A 115 -17.56 -2.03 3.31
N ARG A 116 -17.06 -3.24 3.02
CA ARG A 116 -17.89 -4.46 2.94
C ARG A 116 -18.47 -4.85 4.29
N HIS A 117 -17.71 -4.72 5.38
CA HIS A 117 -18.19 -4.97 6.73
C HIS A 117 -19.45 -4.16 7.03
N VAL A 118 -19.41 -2.85 6.77
CA VAL A 118 -20.58 -1.97 6.95
C VAL A 118 -21.72 -2.38 6.03
N ALA A 119 -21.42 -2.61 4.74
CA ALA A 119 -22.43 -2.96 3.75
C ALA A 119 -23.21 -4.25 4.11
N THR A 120 -22.54 -5.22 4.73
CA THR A 120 -23.17 -6.49 5.14
C THR A 120 -24.03 -6.41 6.39
N ALA A 121 -23.83 -5.38 7.22
CA ALA A 121 -24.52 -5.24 8.50
C ALA A 121 -25.75 -4.30 8.41
N VAL A 122 -25.79 -3.43 7.42
CA VAL A 122 -26.84 -2.42 7.25
C VAL A 122 -27.69 -2.79 6.04
N SER A 123 -29.01 -2.72 6.17
CA SER A 123 -29.93 -2.96 5.06
C SER A 123 -29.66 -1.98 3.91
N VAL A 124 -29.90 -2.39 2.66
CA VAL A 124 -29.62 -1.56 1.47
C VAL A 124 -30.32 -0.20 1.54
N HIS A 125 -31.54 -0.16 2.10
CA HIS A 125 -32.32 1.06 2.24
C HIS A 125 -31.80 2.01 3.32
N GLU A 126 -31.09 1.48 4.32
CA GLU A 126 -30.51 2.26 5.41
C GLU A 126 -29.01 2.51 5.22
N ALA A 127 -28.43 1.98 4.13
CA ALA A 127 -27.00 2.01 3.88
C ALA A 127 -26.52 3.47 3.76
N PRO A 128 -25.62 3.92 4.67
CA PRO A 128 -25.14 5.28 4.66
C PRO A 128 -24.32 5.58 3.40
N ARG A 129 -24.84 6.42 2.50
CA ARG A 129 -24.12 6.88 1.29
C ARG A 129 -22.75 7.48 1.59
N TRP A 130 -22.57 8.06 2.79
CA TRP A 130 -21.30 8.64 3.21
C TRP A 130 -20.18 7.60 3.37
N VAL A 131 -20.49 6.33 3.70
CA VAL A 131 -19.47 5.27 3.85
C VAL A 131 -18.88 4.93 2.49
N THR A 132 -19.72 4.79 1.46
CA THR A 132 -19.26 4.57 0.09
C THR A 132 -18.43 5.74 -0.42
N ARG A 133 -18.90 6.98 -0.21
CA ARG A 133 -18.15 8.19 -0.59
C ARG A 133 -16.81 8.27 0.13
N LEU A 134 -16.77 8.03 1.44
CA LEU A 134 -15.53 8.07 2.22
C LEU A 134 -14.54 7.02 1.74
N SER A 135 -15.00 5.79 1.46
CA SER A 135 -14.14 4.74 0.90
C SER A 135 -13.51 5.16 -0.43
N TRP A 136 -14.29 5.78 -1.33
CA TRP A 136 -13.75 6.31 -2.59
C TRP A 136 -12.74 7.43 -2.37
N VAL A 137 -13.02 8.39 -1.49
CA VAL A 137 -12.09 9.47 -1.13
C VAL A 137 -10.77 8.92 -0.60
N LEU A 138 -10.83 7.92 0.31
CA LEU A 138 -9.63 7.28 0.85
C LEU A 138 -8.81 6.56 -0.23
N LYS A 139 -9.47 5.89 -1.18
CA LYS A 139 -8.79 5.24 -2.32
C LYS A 139 -8.12 6.26 -3.24
N TYR A 140 -8.78 7.37 -3.56
CA TYR A 140 -8.17 8.43 -4.36
C TYR A 140 -7.01 9.11 -3.64
N ALA A 141 -7.13 9.36 -2.34
CA ALA A 141 -6.04 9.88 -1.53
C ALA A 141 -4.83 8.94 -1.51
N LEU A 142 -5.07 7.62 -1.45
CA LEU A 142 -4.01 6.60 -1.54
C LEU A 142 -3.34 6.61 -2.91
N LEU A 143 -4.10 6.72 -4.00
CA LEU A 143 -3.55 6.85 -5.35
C LEU A 143 -2.70 8.12 -5.50
N ALA A 144 -3.15 9.25 -4.93
CA ALA A 144 -2.37 10.48 -4.89
C ALA A 144 -1.07 10.33 -4.06
N ALA A 145 -1.12 9.61 -2.93
CA ALA A 145 0.06 9.31 -2.12
C ALA A 145 1.08 8.43 -2.88
N ILE A 146 0.61 7.44 -3.65
CA ILE A 146 1.45 6.63 -4.53
C ILE A 146 2.06 7.50 -5.64
N GLY A 147 1.25 8.32 -6.31
CA GLY A 147 1.71 9.21 -7.39
C GLY A 147 2.79 10.18 -6.93
N THR A 148 2.60 10.81 -5.77
CA THR A 148 3.60 11.72 -5.18
C THR A 148 4.88 11.00 -4.75
N ALA A 149 4.78 9.75 -4.25
CA ALA A 149 5.96 8.93 -3.93
C ALA A 149 6.78 8.57 -5.19
N VAL A 150 6.11 8.15 -6.27
CA VAL A 150 6.76 7.84 -7.55
C VAL A 150 7.39 9.08 -8.16
N ALA A 151 6.65 10.21 -8.22
CA ALA A 151 7.16 11.47 -8.74
C ALA A 151 8.39 11.94 -7.96
N GLY A 152 8.31 11.95 -6.62
CA GLY A 152 9.44 12.30 -5.77
C GLY A 152 10.65 11.38 -5.94
N ALA A 153 10.43 10.10 -6.28
CA ALA A 153 11.53 9.20 -6.56
C ALA A 153 12.17 9.40 -7.94
N SER A 154 11.36 9.69 -8.97
CA SER A 154 11.85 9.94 -10.33
C SER A 154 12.75 11.19 -10.44
N MET A 155 12.62 12.12 -9.48
CA MET A 155 13.37 13.38 -9.45
C MET A 155 14.70 13.31 -8.68
N ILE A 156 15.04 12.17 -8.05
CA ILE A 156 16.23 12.08 -7.18
C ILE A 156 17.54 12.30 -7.94
N SER A 157 17.67 11.72 -9.14
CA SER A 157 18.89 11.87 -9.95
C SER A 157 19.15 13.33 -10.35
N SER A 158 18.08 14.09 -10.61
CA SER A 158 18.16 15.53 -10.86
C SER A 158 18.43 16.32 -9.58
N ALA A 159 17.84 15.89 -8.46
CA ALA A 159 18.01 16.52 -7.15
C ALA A 159 19.46 16.47 -6.61
N LEU A 160 20.26 15.50 -7.04
CA LEU A 160 21.68 15.46 -6.67
C LEU A 160 22.51 16.57 -7.32
N ASN A 161 22.07 17.10 -8.46
CA ASN A 161 22.77 18.16 -9.17
C ASN A 161 22.16 19.55 -8.90
N ASP A 162 20.97 19.60 -8.31
CA ASP A 162 20.23 20.84 -8.07
C ASP A 162 19.49 20.84 -6.72
N SER A 163 19.88 21.78 -5.86
CA SER A 163 19.27 21.99 -4.54
C SER A 163 17.78 22.39 -4.61
N SER A 164 17.33 23.01 -5.71
CA SER A 164 15.92 23.40 -5.85
C SER A 164 15.04 22.16 -6.06
N THR A 165 15.48 21.24 -6.92
CA THR A 165 14.83 19.94 -7.16
C THR A 165 14.82 19.08 -5.89
N MET A 166 15.88 19.11 -5.08
CA MET A 166 15.94 18.44 -3.78
C MET A 166 14.81 18.89 -2.84
N SER A 167 14.56 20.20 -2.72
CA SER A 167 13.48 20.72 -1.88
C SER A 167 12.10 20.21 -2.32
N THR A 168 11.92 20.06 -3.64
CA THR A 168 10.69 19.52 -4.23
C THR A 168 10.51 18.04 -3.91
N VAL A 169 11.57 17.23 -4.03
CA VAL A 169 11.56 15.80 -3.66
C VAL A 169 11.16 15.62 -2.18
N ILE A 170 11.76 16.42 -1.30
CA ILE A 170 11.44 16.39 0.14
C ILE A 170 9.97 16.75 0.37
N SER A 171 9.47 17.79 -0.31
CA SER A 171 8.07 18.21 -0.21
C SER A 171 7.10 17.11 -0.66
N LEU A 172 7.36 16.48 -1.82
CA LEU A 172 6.54 15.38 -2.34
C LEU A 172 6.50 14.18 -1.39
N ARG A 173 7.63 13.83 -0.76
CA ARG A 173 7.69 12.75 0.23
C ARG A 173 6.92 13.10 1.50
N LYS A 174 7.06 14.33 2.00
CA LYS A 174 6.27 14.82 3.14
C LYS A 174 4.78 14.75 2.84
N ALA A 175 4.36 15.21 1.66
CA ALA A 175 2.97 15.13 1.23
C ALA A 175 2.46 13.68 1.17
N SER A 176 3.22 12.78 0.55
CA SER A 176 2.89 11.35 0.48
C SER A 176 2.74 10.72 1.88
N ALA A 177 3.67 11.02 2.79
CA ALA A 177 3.65 10.49 4.16
C ALA A 177 2.46 11.02 4.96
N ILE A 178 2.19 12.33 4.91
CA ILE A 178 1.01 12.94 5.57
C ILE A 178 -0.27 12.31 5.02
N LEU A 179 -0.42 12.24 3.69
CA LEU A 179 -1.61 11.64 3.07
C LEU A 179 -1.81 10.19 3.52
N SER A 180 -0.74 9.37 3.51
CA SER A 180 -0.84 7.98 3.94
C SER A 180 -1.20 7.83 5.42
N PHE A 181 -0.68 8.70 6.29
CA PHE A 181 -1.03 8.75 7.70
C PHE A 181 -2.49 9.15 7.90
N SER A 182 -2.96 10.19 7.20
CA SER A 182 -4.36 10.61 7.23
C SER A 182 -5.29 9.48 6.78
N VAL A 183 -4.95 8.76 5.70
CA VAL A 183 -5.74 7.61 5.24
C VAL A 183 -5.81 6.52 6.30
N ALA A 184 -4.68 6.14 6.91
CA ALA A 184 -4.65 5.12 7.95
C ALA A 184 -5.47 5.53 9.19
N ALA A 185 -5.30 6.76 9.66
CA ALA A 185 -6.00 7.31 10.82
C ALA A 185 -7.51 7.40 10.58
N ILE A 186 -7.93 7.97 9.45
CA ILE A 186 -9.35 8.07 9.08
C ILE A 186 -9.97 6.68 8.91
N THR A 187 -9.23 5.70 8.36
CA THR A 187 -9.73 4.32 8.24
C THR A 187 -9.99 3.69 9.61
N LEU A 188 -9.07 3.83 10.57
CA LEU A 188 -9.28 3.33 11.94
C LEU A 188 -10.47 4.02 12.61
N LEU A 189 -10.53 5.35 12.54
CA LEU A 189 -11.65 6.11 13.11
C LEU A 189 -12.99 5.70 12.47
N ALA A 190 -13.02 5.50 11.16
CA ALA A 190 -14.21 5.05 10.45
C ALA A 190 -14.63 3.65 10.89
N ILE A 191 -13.70 2.70 11.10
CA ILE A 191 -13.99 1.37 11.65
C ILE A 191 -14.63 1.48 13.04
N LEU A 192 -14.04 2.28 13.93
CA LEU A 192 -14.54 2.46 15.31
C LEU A 192 -15.89 3.17 15.34
N SER A 193 -16.04 4.29 14.61
CA SER A 193 -17.28 5.06 14.56
C SER A 193 -18.42 4.26 13.95
N THR A 194 -18.16 3.50 12.89
CA THR A 194 -19.20 2.65 12.27
C THR A 194 -19.59 1.48 13.17
N HIS A 195 -18.65 0.89 13.93
CA HIS A 195 -18.97 -0.14 14.92
C HIS A 195 -19.91 0.39 16.01
N VAL A 196 -19.62 1.56 16.60
CA VAL A 196 -20.46 2.16 17.64
C VAL A 196 -21.83 2.56 17.08
N ARG A 197 -21.86 3.14 15.87
CA ARG A 197 -23.11 3.69 15.29
C ARG A 197 -24.06 2.62 14.76
N PHE A 198 -23.54 1.60 14.10
CA PHE A 198 -24.35 0.56 13.42
C PHE A 198 -24.38 -0.76 14.18
N LYS A 199 -23.74 -0.85 15.36
CA LYS A 199 -23.63 -2.08 16.16
C LYS A 199 -23.12 -3.27 15.33
N LEU A 200 -22.08 -3.02 14.54
CA LEU A 200 -21.48 -4.02 13.65
C LEU A 200 -20.97 -5.24 14.43
N ASP A 201 -20.93 -6.42 13.80
CA ASP A 201 -20.37 -7.64 14.38
C ASP A 201 -18.95 -7.40 14.95
N ALA A 202 -18.83 -7.60 16.27
CA ALA A 202 -17.61 -7.35 17.03
C ALA A 202 -16.45 -8.21 16.54
N ARG A 203 -16.69 -9.43 16.05
CA ARG A 203 -15.62 -10.33 15.59
C ARG A 203 -14.88 -9.76 14.38
N ARG A 204 -15.62 -9.27 13.39
CA ARG A 204 -15.05 -8.66 12.17
C ARG A 204 -14.39 -7.32 12.47
N THR A 205 -14.98 -6.52 13.35
CA THR A 205 -14.37 -5.26 13.82
C THR A 205 -13.05 -5.53 14.57
N ALA A 206 -13.06 -6.47 15.51
CA ALA A 206 -11.88 -6.88 16.28
C ALA A 206 -10.75 -7.44 15.40
N TYR A 207 -11.09 -7.93 14.21
CA TYR A 207 -10.11 -8.34 13.20
C TYR A 207 -9.53 -7.14 12.43
N LEU A 208 -10.35 -6.15 12.04
CA LEU A 208 -9.90 -4.98 11.28
C LEU A 208 -9.11 -3.96 12.11
N VAL A 209 -9.41 -3.83 13.40
CA VAL A 209 -8.76 -2.86 14.30
C VAL A 209 -7.26 -3.13 14.42
N PRO A 210 -6.76 -4.34 14.75
CA PRO A 210 -5.34 -4.63 14.82
C PRO A 210 -4.60 -4.36 13.49
N LEU A 211 -5.20 -4.72 12.34
CA LEU A 211 -4.60 -4.45 11.03
C LEU A 211 -4.46 -2.93 10.79
N SER A 212 -5.47 -2.16 11.16
CA SER A 212 -5.46 -0.70 11.02
C SER A 212 -4.46 -0.05 11.99
N CYS A 213 -4.36 -0.54 13.23
CA CYS A 213 -3.34 -0.11 14.18
C CYS A 213 -1.92 -0.36 13.65
N CYS A 214 -1.66 -1.53 13.06
CA CYS A 214 -0.38 -1.83 12.44
C CYS A 214 -0.05 -0.86 11.29
N LEU A 215 -1.03 -0.55 10.43
CA LEU A 215 -0.88 0.44 9.36
C LEU A 215 -0.58 1.86 9.90
N ILE A 216 -1.19 2.25 11.03
CA ILE A 216 -0.87 3.52 11.70
C ILE A 216 0.55 3.51 12.24
N VAL A 217 1.01 2.43 12.88
CA VAL A 217 2.41 2.33 13.36
C VAL A 217 3.39 2.54 12.21
N ILE A 218 3.16 1.89 11.07
CA ILE A 218 3.98 2.05 9.86
C ILE A 218 3.93 3.51 9.37
N ALA A 219 2.74 4.10 9.25
CA ALA A 219 2.59 5.46 8.76
C ALA A 219 3.24 6.51 9.70
N VAL A 220 3.11 6.33 11.01
CA VAL A 220 3.75 7.18 12.02
C VAL A 220 5.27 7.02 11.97
N TYR A 221 5.79 5.79 11.89
CA TYR A 221 7.21 5.54 11.75
C TYR A 221 7.78 6.31 10.55
N ARG A 222 7.14 6.21 9.37
CA ARG A 222 7.57 6.93 8.17
C ARG A 222 7.45 8.45 8.31
N LEU A 223 6.39 8.93 8.93
CA LEU A 223 6.20 10.35 9.19
C LEU A 223 7.33 10.89 10.08
N VAL A 224 7.58 10.26 11.22
CA VAL A 224 8.66 10.64 12.15
C VAL A 224 10.02 10.58 11.46
N GLN A 225 10.27 9.55 10.66
CA GLN A 225 11.51 9.40 9.90
C GLN A 225 11.75 10.54 8.91
N ILE A 226 10.71 11.01 8.21
CA ILE A 226 10.83 12.12 7.25
C ILE A 226 11.09 13.46 7.95
N TYR A 227 10.57 13.65 9.17
CA TYR A 227 10.75 14.87 9.93
C TYR A 227 11.97 14.86 10.86
N SER A 228 12.61 13.71 11.06
CA SER A 228 13.81 13.58 11.89
C SER A 228 15.05 14.10 11.15
N THR A 229 15.56 15.25 11.57
CA THR A 229 16.76 15.87 11.01
C THR A 229 18.06 15.33 11.63
N ASP A 230 17.99 14.77 12.83
CA ASP A 230 19.15 14.28 13.57
C ASP A 230 19.62 12.92 13.02
N PRO A 231 20.87 12.81 12.50
CA PRO A 231 21.45 11.54 12.04
C PRO A 231 21.59 10.47 13.14
N SER A 232 21.71 10.90 14.40
CA SER A 232 21.89 10.00 15.54
C SER A 232 20.58 9.52 16.16
N ALA A 233 19.43 10.00 15.66
CA ALA A 233 18.12 9.65 16.17
C ALA A 233 17.86 8.14 16.08
N THR A 234 17.34 7.56 17.18
CA THR A 234 17.02 6.12 17.29
C THR A 234 16.14 5.62 16.14
N ILE A 235 15.23 6.45 15.61
CA ILE A 235 14.32 6.10 14.51
C ILE A 235 15.05 5.73 13.21
N ARG A 236 16.29 6.21 13.02
CA ARG A 236 17.14 5.96 11.86
C ARG A 236 18.02 4.73 12.02
N LYS A 237 17.95 4.03 13.17
CA LYS A 237 18.68 2.77 13.37
C LYS A 237 18.04 1.66 12.53
N PRO A 238 18.82 0.78 11.89
CA PRO A 238 18.30 -0.32 11.09
C PRO A 238 17.29 -1.20 11.85
N ALA A 239 17.52 -1.43 13.14
CA ALA A 239 16.61 -2.19 13.99
C ALA A 239 15.18 -1.61 14.01
N CYS A 240 15.03 -0.28 14.03
CA CYS A 240 13.72 0.37 13.99
C CYS A 240 13.03 0.15 12.64
N PHE A 241 13.76 0.16 11.53
CA PHE A 241 13.20 -0.18 10.22
C PHE A 241 12.66 -1.62 10.21
N TRP A 242 13.47 -2.59 10.64
CA TRP A 242 13.07 -4.00 10.63
C TRP A 242 11.86 -4.27 11.53
N VAL A 243 11.80 -3.65 12.70
CA VAL A 243 10.68 -3.85 13.63
C VAL A 243 9.46 -3.03 13.23
N LEU A 244 9.58 -1.70 13.14
CA LEU A 244 8.42 -0.81 12.99
C LEU A 244 7.85 -0.81 11.57
N GLN A 245 8.69 -1.01 10.54
CA GLN A 245 8.22 -1.13 9.16
C GLN A 245 7.96 -2.59 8.80
N MET A 246 9.00 -3.44 8.81
CA MET A 246 8.91 -4.76 8.17
C MET A 246 8.04 -5.77 8.93
N VAL A 247 8.15 -5.85 10.26
CA VAL A 247 7.30 -6.76 11.05
C VAL A 247 5.83 -6.35 10.98
N PHE A 248 5.50 -5.07 11.16
CA PHE A 248 4.11 -4.63 11.10
C PHE A 248 3.50 -4.79 9.71
N GLU A 249 4.26 -4.54 8.64
CA GLU A 249 3.79 -4.83 7.27
C GLU A 249 3.53 -6.32 7.06
N LEU A 250 4.43 -7.17 7.54
CA LEU A 250 4.28 -8.61 7.46
C LEU A 250 3.03 -9.08 8.23
N ILE A 251 2.78 -8.54 9.43
CA ILE A 251 1.57 -8.84 10.22
C ILE A 251 0.31 -8.45 9.43
N VAL A 252 0.28 -7.27 8.81
CA VAL A 252 -0.89 -6.85 8.01
C VAL A 252 -1.08 -7.75 6.80
N PHE A 253 0.00 -8.07 6.09
CA PHE A 253 -0.04 -8.93 4.91
C PHE A 253 -0.48 -10.36 5.25
N VAL A 254 0.12 -10.99 6.26
CA VAL A 254 -0.28 -12.31 6.76
C VAL A 254 -1.71 -12.27 7.29
N GLY A 255 -2.10 -11.18 7.94
CA GLY A 255 -3.48 -10.88 8.31
C GLY A 255 -4.39 -11.04 7.10
N ILE A 256 -4.22 -10.21 6.08
CA ILE A 256 -5.02 -10.27 4.84
C ILE A 256 -5.02 -11.67 4.22
N LEU A 257 -3.90 -12.39 4.24
CA LEU A 257 -3.78 -13.76 3.73
C LEU A 257 -4.35 -14.84 4.64
N SER A 258 -4.67 -14.57 5.90
CA SER A 258 -5.18 -15.58 6.83
C SER A 258 -6.67 -15.89 6.63
N ILE A 259 -7.46 -14.91 6.15
CA ILE A 259 -8.92 -15.07 6.01
C ILE A 259 -9.36 -15.10 4.54
N SER A 260 -10.41 -15.85 4.23
CA SER A 260 -11.08 -15.72 2.93
C SER A 260 -11.91 -14.44 2.93
N ILE A 261 -11.41 -13.37 2.28
CA ILE A 261 -12.08 -12.06 2.24
C ILE A 261 -13.54 -12.18 1.78
N PRO A 262 -13.91 -12.90 0.71
CA PRO A 262 -15.31 -13.02 0.31
C PRO A 262 -16.20 -13.74 1.33
N ALA A 263 -15.64 -14.66 2.12
CA ALA A 263 -16.39 -15.39 3.13
C ALA A 263 -16.60 -14.57 4.41
N TRP A 264 -15.59 -13.79 4.82
CA TRP A 264 -15.66 -12.95 6.02
C TRP A 264 -16.33 -11.60 5.75
N PHE A 265 -16.14 -11.05 4.55
CA PHE A 265 -16.63 -9.76 4.09
C PHE A 265 -17.28 -9.93 2.70
N PRO A 266 -18.49 -10.52 2.63
CA PRO A 266 -19.19 -10.71 1.37
C PRO A 266 -19.50 -9.39 0.68
N LYS A 267 -19.55 -9.41 -0.67
CA LYS A 267 -20.04 -8.28 -1.47
C LYS A 267 -21.57 -8.29 -1.39
N ASN A 268 -22.21 -7.14 -1.19
CA ASN A 268 -23.68 -7.08 -1.25
C ASN A 268 -24.15 -7.48 -2.65
N ARG A 269 -25.14 -8.37 -2.71
CA ARG A 269 -25.65 -8.99 -3.94
C ARG A 269 -26.32 -8.00 -4.89
N THR A 270 -26.83 -6.89 -4.35
CA THR A 270 -27.67 -5.93 -5.08
C THR A 270 -26.97 -5.18 -6.22
N ASP A 271 -25.66 -4.95 -6.16
CA ASP A 271 -24.94 -4.27 -7.25
C ASP A 271 -24.92 -5.11 -8.55
N ASP A 272 -24.94 -6.44 -8.42
CA ASP A 272 -24.85 -7.34 -9.57
C ASP A 272 -26.24 -7.59 -10.19
N ASP A 273 -27.31 -7.63 -9.37
CA ASP A 273 -28.69 -7.81 -9.84
C ASP A 273 -29.24 -6.58 -10.62
N GLU A 274 -28.84 -5.35 -10.28
CA GLU A 274 -29.27 -4.16 -11.04
C GLU A 274 -28.58 -4.07 -12.41
N THR A 275 -27.29 -4.44 -12.47
CA THR A 275 -26.54 -4.43 -13.73
C THR A 275 -27.03 -5.51 -14.70
N GLU A 276 -27.46 -6.66 -14.18
CA GLU A 276 -28.03 -7.75 -15.00
C GLU A 276 -29.44 -7.40 -15.51
N LYS A 277 -30.27 -6.74 -14.68
CA LYS A 277 -31.60 -6.27 -15.11
C LYS A 277 -31.56 -5.18 -16.18
N ASP A 278 -30.58 -4.29 -16.14
CA ASP A 278 -30.43 -3.26 -17.18
C ASP A 278 -29.96 -3.86 -18.52
N VAL A 279 -29.20 -4.96 -18.49
CA VAL A 279 -28.80 -5.70 -19.70
C VAL A 279 -29.97 -6.51 -20.27
N GLU A 280 -30.77 -7.16 -19.43
CA GLU A 280 -31.96 -7.88 -19.88
C GLU A 280 -33.03 -6.93 -20.43
N MET A 281 -33.34 -5.83 -19.75
CA MET A 281 -34.32 -4.84 -20.23
C MET A 281 -33.89 -4.13 -21.51
N GLY A 282 -32.58 -3.91 -21.71
CA GLY A 282 -32.06 -3.39 -22.98
C GLY A 282 -32.18 -4.37 -24.16
N SER A 283 -32.29 -5.67 -23.87
CA SER A 283 -32.41 -6.72 -24.89
C SER A 283 -33.86 -7.01 -25.30
N GLU A 284 -34.84 -6.89 -24.38
CA GLU A 284 -36.26 -7.07 -24.70
C GLU A 284 -36.83 -5.94 -25.58
N VAL A 285 -36.39 -4.70 -25.36
CA VAL A 285 -36.86 -3.55 -26.15
C VAL A 285 -36.41 -3.63 -27.63
N ARG A 286 -35.39 -4.42 -27.95
CA ARG A 286 -34.87 -4.55 -29.33
C ARG A 286 -35.56 -5.67 -30.14
N ASN A 287 -36.37 -6.53 -29.51
CA ASN A 287 -37.07 -7.63 -30.19
C ASN A 287 -38.54 -7.34 -30.52
N THR A 288 -39.08 -6.18 -30.13
CA THR A 288 -40.50 -5.82 -30.39
C THR A 288 -40.71 -4.92 -31.62
N GLU A 289 -39.66 -4.60 -32.38
CA GLU A 289 -39.75 -3.71 -33.55
C GLU A 289 -39.34 -4.41 -34.85
N TYR A 290 -40.10 -5.44 -35.25
CA TYR A 290 -40.23 -5.83 -36.66
C TYR A 290 -41.71 -5.95 -37.02
N PRO A 291 -42.32 -4.91 -37.61
CA PRO A 291 -43.69 -5.00 -38.10
C PRO A 291 -43.74 -5.93 -39.33
N GLU A 292 -44.53 -7.00 -39.21
CA GLU A 292 -44.95 -7.94 -40.26
C GLU A 292 -45.70 -7.23 -41.41
N SER A 293 -45.01 -6.42 -42.22
CA SER A 293 -45.64 -5.65 -43.32
C SER A 293 -45.30 -6.14 -44.74
N TYR A 294 -44.64 -7.30 -44.89
CA TYR A 294 -44.33 -7.86 -46.21
C TYR A 294 -44.78 -9.32 -46.35
N ALA A 295 -46.10 -9.52 -46.42
CA ALA A 295 -46.68 -10.74 -46.95
C ALA A 295 -48.05 -10.44 -47.61
N LYS A 296 -48.01 -9.82 -48.79
CA LYS A 296 -49.03 -9.93 -49.85
C LYS A 296 -48.36 -9.81 -51.21
#